data_AF-A0A3M1PG50-F1
#
_entry.id   AF-A0A3M1PG50-F1
#
_cell.length_a   1.000
_cell.length_b   1.000
_cell.length_c   1.000
_cell.angle_alpha   90.00
_cell.angle_beta   90.00
_cell.angle_gamma   90.00
#
_symmetry.space_group_name_H-M   'P 1'
#
loop_
_entity.id
_entity.type
_entity.pdbx_description
1 polymer ?
#
loop_
_entity_poly.entity_id
_entity_poly.type
_entity_poly.pdbx_seq_one_letter_code
_entity_poly.pdbx_strand_id
1 'polypeptide(L)'
;MTTTSTSHDTESVDRVPARRALLSVSDKTGLVDLARALAERGIEIVSTGGTARTLEAAGIPVTAVSALTGMPEMMDGRVKTLHPAIHGGLLALRDDPEHRAAMQAHGIRAIDILVLNLYPFEETIARGADAQEAVENIDIGGPAMLRAGAKNHRFVAVVTDPADYAALLAELDAHDGATTFAFRRRLAAKAFRRTASYDSAIARWFAEEVGEEMPERLTLSFSCAGRLRYGENPHQRAALYLDPADRRPAPARARQLQGKELSYNNLNDADAAFQLISEFAGAAPTVAIIKHANPCGVAQAD
;
A
#
# COMPACT_ATOMS: atom_id res chain seq x y z
N MET A 1 -39.64 -30.70 0.21
CA MET A 1 -38.48 -30.51 1.09
C MET A 1 -37.92 -29.13 0.84
N THR A 2 -38.41 -28.15 1.59
CA THR A 2 -37.94 -26.76 1.60
C THR A 2 -36.61 -26.72 2.33
N THR A 3 -35.51 -26.54 1.59
CA THR A 3 -34.20 -26.25 2.15
C THR A 3 -34.22 -24.83 2.69
N THR A 4 -34.30 -24.71 4.02
CA THR A 4 -34.01 -23.48 4.75
C THR A 4 -32.55 -23.12 4.50
N SER A 5 -32.32 -22.12 3.66
CA SER A 5 -31.08 -21.36 3.59
C SER A 5 -30.87 -20.69 4.95
N THR A 6 -30.09 -21.30 5.83
CA THR A 6 -29.50 -20.63 6.97
C THR A 6 -28.44 -19.67 6.44
N SER A 7 -28.82 -18.41 6.24
CA SER A 7 -27.87 -17.31 6.16
C SER A 7 -27.11 -17.28 7.49
N HIS A 8 -25.87 -17.72 7.49
CA HIS A 8 -24.92 -17.37 8.56
C HIS A 8 -24.63 -15.87 8.45
N ASP A 9 -25.56 -15.04 8.92
CA ASP A 9 -25.24 -13.70 9.41
C ASP A 9 -24.38 -13.90 10.65
N THR A 10 -23.09 -14.10 10.42
CA THR A 10 -22.09 -13.98 11.48
C THR A 10 -22.02 -12.50 11.79
N GLU A 11 -22.68 -12.09 12.88
CA GLU A 11 -22.51 -10.74 13.44
C GLU A 11 -21.01 -10.43 13.48
N SER A 12 -20.60 -9.47 12.65
CA SER A 12 -19.20 -9.06 12.59
C SER A 12 -18.84 -8.50 13.97
N VAL A 13 -17.65 -8.86 14.46
CA VAL A 13 -17.14 -8.28 15.71
C VAL A 13 -16.86 -6.81 15.43
N ASP A 14 -17.82 -5.95 15.78
CA ASP A 14 -17.77 -4.54 15.39
C ASP A 14 -16.52 -3.87 15.96
N ARG A 15 -16.26 -4.06 17.26
CA ARG A 15 -15.10 -3.48 17.95
C ARG A 15 -14.11 -4.54 18.41
N VAL A 16 -12.83 -4.34 18.08
CA VAL A 16 -11.74 -5.21 18.51
C VAL A 16 -10.71 -4.38 19.29
N PRO A 17 -10.58 -4.59 20.61
CA PRO A 17 -9.57 -3.92 21.42
C PRO A 17 -8.16 -4.25 20.92
N ALA A 18 -7.33 -3.23 20.76
CA ALA A 18 -5.93 -3.43 20.42
C ALA A 18 -5.14 -3.75 21.69
N ARG A 19 -4.48 -4.91 21.71
CA ARG A 19 -3.60 -5.37 22.79
C ARG A 19 -2.17 -5.55 22.31
N ARG A 20 -1.98 -5.87 21.02
CA ARG A 20 -0.65 -6.00 20.41
C ARG A 20 -0.59 -5.43 19.00
N ALA A 21 0.49 -4.69 18.73
CA ALA A 21 0.88 -4.23 17.41
C ALA A 21 2.18 -4.92 16.93
N LEU A 22 2.16 -5.47 15.71
CA LEU A 22 3.36 -5.92 15.01
C LEU A 22 3.82 -4.80 14.05
N LEU A 23 5.00 -4.23 14.30
CA LEU A 23 5.60 -3.16 13.51
C LEU A 23 6.78 -3.72 12.70
N SER A 24 6.68 -3.70 11.37
CA SER A 24 7.75 -4.16 10.47
C SER A 24 7.80 -3.25 9.24
N VAL A 25 8.53 -2.15 9.32
CA VAL A 25 8.54 -1.12 8.26
C VAL A 25 9.95 -0.95 7.69
N SER A 26 10.06 -0.74 6.38
CA SER A 26 11.25 -0.22 5.72
C SER A 26 11.37 1.30 5.93
N ASP A 27 10.34 2.05 5.55
CA ASP A 27 10.25 3.50 5.80
C ASP A 27 9.90 3.77 7.28
N LYS A 28 10.78 4.51 7.97
CA LYS A 28 10.70 4.83 9.39
C LYS A 28 9.95 6.13 9.69
N THR A 29 9.43 6.82 8.66
CA THR A 29 8.69 8.07 8.82
C THR A 29 7.56 7.91 9.84
N GLY A 30 7.57 8.74 10.88
CA GLY A 30 6.57 8.74 11.95
C GLY A 30 6.52 7.48 12.85
N LEU A 31 7.43 6.52 12.68
CA LEU A 31 7.39 5.23 13.39
C LEU A 31 7.49 5.41 14.91
N VAL A 32 8.43 6.23 15.37
CA VAL A 32 8.71 6.41 16.81
C VAL A 32 7.49 7.04 17.50
N ASP A 33 6.89 8.06 16.89
CA ASP A 33 5.72 8.74 17.45
C ASP A 33 4.51 7.81 17.50
N LEU A 34 4.29 7.03 16.44
CA LEU A 34 3.25 5.99 16.43
C LEU A 34 3.48 4.96 17.54
N ALA A 35 4.68 4.40 17.63
CA ALA A 35 4.98 3.34 18.58
C ALA A 35 4.88 3.83 20.04
N ARG A 36 5.29 5.07 20.32
CA ARG A 36 5.12 5.70 21.63
C ARG A 36 3.64 5.85 21.97
N ALA A 37 2.84 6.38 21.05
CA ALA A 37 1.40 6.56 21.25
C ALA A 37 0.68 5.22 21.48
N LEU A 38 1.07 4.15 20.78
CA LEU A 38 0.54 2.81 21.00
C LEU A 38 0.95 2.26 22.39
N ALA A 39 2.21 2.42 22.77
CA ALA A 39 2.72 1.96 24.06
C ALA A 39 2.06 2.69 25.25
N GLU A 40 1.83 4.00 25.15
CA GLU A 40 1.10 4.81 26.13
C GLU A 40 -0.36 4.33 26.34
N ARG A 41 -0.95 3.70 25.32
CA ARG A 41 -2.27 3.05 25.39
C ARG A 41 -2.21 1.62 25.93
N GLY A 42 -1.05 1.17 26.39
CA GLY A 42 -0.83 -0.19 26.91
C GLY A 42 -0.82 -1.28 25.83
N ILE A 43 -0.60 -0.92 24.56
CA ILE A 43 -0.50 -1.88 23.46
C ILE A 43 0.93 -2.43 23.42
N GLU A 44 1.06 -3.76 23.50
CA GLU A 44 2.36 -4.44 23.37
C GLU A 44 2.92 -4.24 21.96
N ILE A 45 4.17 -3.76 21.87
CA ILE A 45 4.86 -3.61 20.60
C ILE A 45 5.72 -4.83 20.32
N VAL A 46 5.48 -5.47 19.19
CA VAL A 46 6.31 -6.52 18.62
C VAL A 46 6.96 -6.01 17.35
N SER A 47 8.25 -6.27 17.14
CA SER A 47 8.94 -5.71 15.98
C SER A 47 10.06 -6.59 15.42
N THR A 48 10.39 -6.36 14.15
CA THR A 48 11.45 -7.06 13.40
C THR A 48 12.77 -6.27 13.42
N GLY A 49 13.90 -6.98 13.36
CA GLY A 49 15.29 -6.47 13.40
C GLY A 49 15.50 -4.95 13.37
N GLY A 50 15.59 -4.35 12.18
CA GLY A 50 15.88 -2.91 12.04
C GLY A 50 14.80 -1.98 12.61
N THR A 51 13.55 -2.42 12.64
CA THR A 51 12.44 -1.69 13.27
C THR A 51 12.57 -1.73 14.79
N ALA A 52 12.85 -2.90 15.38
CA ALA A 52 13.07 -3.05 16.81
C ALA A 52 14.23 -2.17 17.30
N ARG A 53 15.38 -2.19 16.61
CA ARG A 53 16.53 -1.34 16.95
C ARG A 53 16.21 0.15 16.98
N THR A 54 15.41 0.63 16.02
CA THR A 54 14.99 2.03 15.94
C THR A 54 14.14 2.43 17.16
N LEU A 55 13.24 1.53 17.57
CA LEU A 55 12.33 1.75 18.69
C LEU A 55 13.04 1.64 20.05
N GLU A 56 13.93 0.67 20.19
CA GLU A 56 14.78 0.49 21.39
C GLU A 56 15.68 1.71 21.61
N ALA A 57 16.29 2.25 20.55
CA ALA A 57 17.09 3.47 20.62
C ALA A 57 16.26 4.70 21.07
N ALA A 58 14.95 4.69 20.83
CA ALA A 58 14.03 5.71 21.30
C ALA A 58 13.46 5.45 22.71
N GLY A 59 13.94 4.40 23.40
CA GLY A 59 13.50 4.02 24.74
C GLY A 59 12.13 3.35 24.80
N ILE A 60 11.59 2.88 23.66
CA ILE A 60 10.28 2.23 23.61
C ILE A 60 10.45 0.74 23.91
N PRO A 61 9.70 0.16 24.86
CA PRO A 61 9.72 -1.28 25.11
C PRO A 61 9.24 -2.05 23.87
N VAL A 62 10.06 -2.98 23.39
CA VAL A 62 9.75 -3.80 22.21
C VAL A 62 10.06 -5.26 22.50
N THR A 63 9.12 -6.13 22.14
CA THR A 63 9.35 -7.58 22.07
C THR A 63 9.83 -7.93 20.66
N ALA A 64 11.04 -8.48 20.55
CA ALA A 64 11.55 -8.93 19.26
C ALA A 64 10.72 -10.10 18.70
N VAL A 65 10.53 -10.16 17.38
CA VAL A 65 9.85 -11.29 16.72
C VAL A 65 10.51 -12.64 17.03
N SER A 66 11.84 -12.68 17.16
CA SER A 66 12.57 -13.90 17.55
C SER A 66 12.15 -14.44 18.93
N ALA A 67 11.73 -13.58 19.85
CA ALA A 67 11.20 -14.00 21.15
C ALA A 67 9.81 -14.66 21.04
N LEU A 68 9.04 -14.34 19.99
CA LEU A 68 7.75 -14.99 19.71
C LEU A 68 7.93 -16.30 18.94
N THR A 69 8.90 -16.35 18.02
CA THR A 69 9.10 -17.52 17.15
C THR A 69 10.02 -18.56 17.77
N GLY A 70 10.89 -18.18 18.71
CA GLY A 70 11.97 -19.02 19.20
C GLY A 70 13.07 -19.28 18.16
N MET A 71 13.02 -18.59 17.01
CA MET A 71 13.99 -18.75 15.91
C MET A 71 14.72 -17.43 15.64
N PRO A 72 16.04 -17.47 15.41
CA PRO A 72 16.78 -16.31 14.94
C PRO A 72 16.39 -15.96 13.50
N GLU A 73 16.83 -14.79 13.04
CA GLU A 73 16.77 -14.41 11.64
C GLU A 73 17.69 -15.33 10.81
N MET A 74 17.20 -15.86 9.69
CA MET A 74 17.92 -16.82 8.85
C MET A 74 18.02 -16.35 7.39
N MET A 75 19.03 -16.86 6.67
CA MET A 75 19.27 -16.59 5.24
C MET A 75 19.33 -15.10 4.94
N ASP A 76 20.20 -14.37 5.65
CA ASP A 76 20.41 -12.92 5.51
C ASP A 76 19.12 -12.08 5.61
N GLY A 77 18.19 -12.54 6.44
CA GLY A 77 16.92 -11.84 6.70
C GLY A 77 15.78 -12.16 5.77
N ARG A 78 15.98 -13.08 4.81
CA ARG A 78 14.93 -13.61 3.93
C ARG A 78 13.86 -14.37 4.71
N VAL A 79 14.23 -15.03 5.81
CA VAL A 79 13.30 -15.81 6.64
C VAL A 79 13.35 -15.32 8.08
N LYS A 80 12.43 -14.40 8.41
CA LYS A 80 12.26 -13.84 9.77
C LYS A 80 10.83 -13.90 10.31
N THR A 81 9.83 -13.71 9.46
CA THR A 81 8.42 -13.61 9.87
C THR A 81 7.52 -14.72 9.32
N LEU A 82 8.05 -15.56 8.43
CA LEU A 82 7.36 -16.73 7.86
C LEU A 82 7.27 -17.87 8.89
N HIS A 83 6.57 -17.62 9.99
CA HIS A 83 6.47 -18.52 11.12
C HIS A 83 5.02 -18.65 11.62
N PRO A 84 4.56 -19.86 12.03
CA PRO A 84 3.20 -20.07 12.54
C PRO A 84 2.84 -19.18 13.73
N ALA A 85 3.78 -18.84 14.60
CA ALA A 85 3.52 -17.92 15.72
C ALA A 85 3.10 -16.51 15.26
N ILE A 86 3.62 -16.04 14.12
CA ILE A 86 3.25 -14.74 13.55
C ILE A 86 1.97 -14.86 12.74
N HIS A 87 1.94 -15.79 11.78
CA HIS A 87 0.78 -15.96 10.90
C HIS A 87 -0.45 -16.47 11.63
N GLY A 88 -0.30 -17.33 12.64
CA GLY A 88 -1.40 -17.74 13.51
C GLY A 88 -1.95 -16.58 14.34
N GLY A 89 -1.08 -15.70 14.84
CA GLY A 89 -1.51 -14.47 15.53
C GLY A 89 -2.28 -13.51 14.63
N LEU A 90 -1.97 -13.48 13.33
CA LEU A 90 -2.67 -12.68 12.32
C LEU A 90 -3.94 -13.34 11.76
N LEU A 91 -3.95 -14.66 11.56
CA LEU A 91 -5.00 -15.37 10.80
C LEU A 91 -6.08 -16.02 11.67
N ALA A 92 -5.85 -16.20 12.97
CA ALA A 92 -6.82 -16.90 13.80
C ALA A 92 -8.16 -16.13 13.89
N LEU A 93 -9.26 -16.84 13.66
CA LEU A 93 -10.61 -16.36 13.94
C LEU A 93 -10.84 -16.46 15.45
N ARG A 94 -11.10 -15.32 16.09
CA ARG A 94 -11.09 -15.24 17.57
C ARG A 94 -12.42 -15.62 18.20
N ASP A 95 -13.46 -15.68 17.38
CA ASP A 95 -14.79 -16.17 17.70
C ASP A 95 -14.97 -17.66 17.40
N ASP A 96 -14.00 -18.29 16.74
CA ASP A 96 -13.96 -19.72 16.48
C ASP A 96 -13.30 -20.48 17.67
N PRO A 97 -14.00 -21.41 18.32
CA PRO A 97 -13.45 -22.18 19.44
C PRO A 97 -12.24 -23.04 19.08
N GLU A 98 -12.18 -23.64 17.89
CA GLU A 98 -11.08 -24.51 17.47
C GLU A 98 -9.81 -23.69 17.22
N HIS A 99 -9.95 -22.53 16.57
CA HIS A 99 -8.84 -21.60 16.38
C HIS A 99 -8.28 -21.11 17.73
N ARG A 100 -9.14 -20.75 18.69
CA ARG A 100 -8.69 -20.36 20.04
C ARG A 100 -7.97 -21.48 20.77
N ALA A 101 -8.48 -22.71 20.69
CA ALA A 101 -7.86 -23.88 21.30
C ALA A 101 -6.46 -24.13 20.71
N ALA A 102 -6.32 -24.05 19.38
CA ALA A 102 -5.04 -24.19 18.70
C ALA A 102 -4.06 -23.07 19.11
N MET A 103 -4.53 -21.82 19.18
CA MET A 103 -3.71 -20.71 19.66
C MET A 103 -3.19 -20.95 21.08
N GLN A 104 -4.05 -21.39 21.99
CA GLN A 104 -3.66 -21.69 23.38
C GLN A 104 -2.68 -22.85 23.47
N ALA A 105 -2.95 -23.96 22.76
CA ALA A 105 -2.11 -25.16 22.76
C ALA A 105 -0.67 -24.87 22.26
N HIS A 106 -0.53 -23.94 21.31
CA HIS A 106 0.76 -23.59 20.72
C HIS A 106 1.35 -22.27 21.25
N GLY A 107 0.77 -21.67 22.29
CA GLY A 107 1.27 -20.41 22.87
C GLY A 107 1.20 -19.21 21.91
N ILE A 108 0.34 -19.26 20.90
CA ILE A 108 0.17 -18.21 19.90
C ILE A 108 -0.75 -17.14 20.49
N ARG A 109 -0.24 -15.91 20.58
CA ARG A 109 -1.00 -14.75 21.05
C ARG A 109 -1.45 -13.91 19.85
N ALA A 110 -2.65 -13.34 19.90
CA ALA A 110 -3.20 -12.54 18.80
C ALA A 110 -2.36 -11.29 18.47
N ILE A 111 -2.42 -10.85 17.21
CA ILE A 111 -1.93 -9.55 16.73
C ILE A 111 -3.13 -8.75 16.26
N ASP A 112 -3.34 -7.55 16.79
CA ASP A 112 -4.51 -6.71 16.51
C ASP A 112 -4.23 -5.62 15.47
N ILE A 113 -3.00 -5.11 15.50
CA ILE A 113 -2.53 -4.09 14.56
C ILE A 113 -1.29 -4.63 13.86
N LEU A 114 -1.26 -4.54 12.55
CA LEU A 114 -0.08 -4.78 11.73
C LEU A 114 0.29 -3.47 11.05
N VAL A 115 1.48 -2.94 11.33
CA VAL A 115 2.03 -1.77 10.64
C VAL A 115 3.21 -2.22 9.82
N LEU A 116 3.07 -2.16 8.49
CA LEU A 116 4.03 -2.76 7.58
C LEU A 116 4.03 -2.04 6.23
N ASN A 117 5.16 -1.45 5.87
CA ASN A 117 5.44 -1.02 4.51
C ASN A 117 6.56 -1.88 3.92
N LEU A 118 6.44 -2.19 2.63
CA LEU A 118 7.29 -3.14 1.92
C LEU A 118 8.67 -2.52 1.64
N TYR A 119 9.63 -3.37 1.28
CA TYR A 119 10.88 -2.89 0.71
C TYR A 119 10.61 -2.06 -0.56
N PRO A 120 11.40 -1.00 -0.81
CA PRO A 120 11.11 -0.03 -1.87
C PRO A 120 11.56 -0.56 -3.23
N PHE A 121 11.04 -1.72 -3.66
CA PHE A 121 11.40 -2.37 -4.92
C PHE A 121 11.23 -1.42 -6.11
N GLU A 122 10.11 -0.68 -6.16
CA GLU A 122 9.83 0.28 -7.23
C GLU A 122 10.86 1.43 -7.27
N GLU A 123 11.38 1.86 -6.13
CA GLU A 123 12.43 2.89 -6.06
C GLU A 123 13.80 2.30 -6.42
N THR A 124 14.08 1.06 -6.01
CA THR A 124 15.31 0.32 -6.33
C THR A 124 15.47 0.14 -7.84
N ILE A 125 14.42 -0.28 -8.56
CA ILE A 125 14.50 -0.39 -10.02
C ILE A 125 14.58 1.00 -10.69
N ALA A 126 13.90 2.01 -10.15
CA ALA A 126 13.90 3.36 -10.72
C ALA A 126 15.26 4.07 -10.64
N ARG A 127 16.15 3.67 -9.70
CA ARG A 127 17.53 4.18 -9.61
C ARG A 127 18.55 3.40 -10.45
N GLY A 128 18.11 2.42 -11.25
CA GLY A 128 18.98 1.63 -12.11
C GLY A 128 19.80 0.58 -11.36
N ALA A 129 19.23 -0.03 -10.32
CA ALA A 129 19.82 -1.18 -9.64
C ALA A 129 20.07 -2.34 -10.63
N ASP A 130 21.12 -3.12 -10.40
CA ASP A 130 21.35 -4.33 -11.17
C ASP A 130 20.35 -5.44 -10.80
N ALA A 131 20.33 -6.51 -11.60
CA ALA A 131 19.37 -7.59 -11.42
C ALA A 131 19.52 -8.31 -10.06
N GLN A 132 20.74 -8.43 -9.54
CA GLN A 132 20.97 -9.05 -8.24
C GLN A 132 20.38 -8.18 -7.12
N GLU A 133 20.65 -6.88 -7.15
CA GLU A 133 20.12 -5.93 -6.19
C GLU A 133 18.59 -5.83 -6.26
N ALA A 134 18.00 -5.86 -7.46
CA ALA A 134 16.55 -5.90 -7.64
C ALA A 134 15.93 -7.16 -6.98
N VAL A 135 16.51 -8.34 -7.23
CA VAL A 135 16.06 -9.61 -6.64
C VAL A 135 16.16 -9.62 -5.12
N GLU A 136 17.23 -9.09 -4.53
CA GLU A 136 17.36 -8.99 -3.06
C GLU A 136 16.33 -8.04 -2.43
N ASN A 137 15.78 -7.09 -3.20
CA ASN A 137 14.73 -6.17 -2.75
C ASN A 137 13.30 -6.70 -2.92
N ILE A 138 13.12 -7.94 -3.40
CA ILE A 138 11.82 -8.61 -3.44
C ILE A 138 11.48 -9.13 -2.04
N ASP A 139 10.50 -8.50 -1.40
CA ASP A 139 10.03 -8.86 -0.07
C ASP A 139 9.05 -10.03 -0.13
N ILE A 140 9.34 -11.09 0.63
CA ILE A 140 8.49 -12.28 0.75
C ILE A 140 7.63 -12.20 2.02
N GLY A 141 8.26 -11.90 3.16
CA GLY A 141 7.60 -11.87 4.46
C GLY A 141 6.58 -10.73 4.56
N GLY A 142 6.88 -9.58 3.96
CA GLY A 142 6.04 -8.40 3.94
C GLY A 142 4.67 -8.66 3.31
N PRO A 143 4.60 -9.04 2.01
CA PRO A 143 3.34 -9.34 1.34
C PRO A 143 2.59 -10.49 2.02
N ALA A 144 3.29 -11.51 2.52
CA ALA A 144 2.66 -12.62 3.25
C ALA A 144 1.92 -12.12 4.52
N MET A 145 2.55 -11.27 5.34
CA MET A 145 1.92 -10.69 6.53
C MET A 145 0.79 -9.71 6.18
N LEU A 146 0.96 -8.86 5.17
CA LEU A 146 -0.07 -7.94 4.71
C LEU A 146 -1.33 -8.69 4.28
N ARG A 147 -1.17 -9.72 3.44
CA ARG A 147 -2.28 -10.56 2.97
C ARG A 147 -2.93 -11.32 4.13
N ALA A 148 -2.13 -11.83 5.08
CA ALA A 148 -2.64 -12.53 6.26
C ALA A 148 -3.52 -11.62 7.13
N GLY A 149 -3.01 -10.44 7.51
CA GLY A 149 -3.78 -9.48 8.30
C GLY A 149 -5.00 -8.96 7.55
N ALA A 150 -4.88 -8.65 6.25
CA ALA A 150 -5.98 -8.10 5.46
C ALA A 150 -7.09 -9.14 5.22
N LYS A 151 -6.73 -10.42 5.01
CA LYS A 151 -7.68 -11.53 4.99
C LYS A 151 -8.48 -11.57 6.30
N ASN A 152 -7.79 -11.42 7.43
CA ASN A 152 -8.42 -11.45 8.76
C ASN A 152 -8.82 -10.06 9.28
N HIS A 153 -9.23 -9.14 8.41
CA HIS A 153 -9.66 -7.80 8.80
C HIS A 153 -10.88 -7.76 9.73
N ARG A 154 -11.57 -8.90 9.92
CA ARG A 154 -12.53 -9.06 11.01
C ARG A 154 -11.89 -8.78 12.37
N PHE A 155 -10.60 -9.03 12.52
CA PHE A 155 -9.87 -8.87 13.78
C PHE A 155 -8.61 -8.00 13.70
N VAL A 156 -8.01 -7.84 12.51
CA VAL A 156 -6.70 -7.16 12.35
C VAL A 156 -6.82 -5.85 11.59
N ALA A 157 -6.29 -4.77 12.15
CA ALA A 157 -6.09 -3.49 11.46
C ALA A 157 -4.72 -3.50 10.75
N VAL A 158 -4.70 -3.41 9.42
CA VAL A 158 -3.46 -3.45 8.63
C VAL A 158 -3.13 -2.08 8.04
N VAL A 159 -2.12 -1.43 8.59
CA VAL A 159 -1.65 -0.12 8.14
C VAL A 159 -0.41 -0.29 7.27
N THR A 160 -0.48 0.21 6.03
CA THR A 160 0.60 0.03 5.04
C THR A 160 1.37 1.29 4.69
N ASP A 161 1.00 2.43 5.28
CA ASP A 161 1.42 3.76 4.85
C ASP A 161 1.47 4.70 6.07
N PRO A 162 2.58 5.41 6.30
CA PRO A 162 2.70 6.40 7.38
C PRO A 162 1.59 7.45 7.40
N ALA A 163 1.02 7.81 6.24
CA ALA A 163 -0.07 8.79 6.15
C ALA A 163 -1.33 8.36 6.92
N ASP A 164 -1.50 7.06 7.21
CA ASP A 164 -2.65 6.54 7.96
C ASP A 164 -2.41 6.48 9.48
N TYR A 165 -1.21 6.80 9.98
CA TYR A 165 -0.91 6.69 11.42
C TYR A 165 -1.81 7.58 12.27
N ALA A 166 -2.03 8.83 11.85
CA ALA A 166 -2.94 9.74 12.54
C ALA A 166 -4.38 9.21 12.54
N ALA A 167 -4.84 8.61 11.44
CA ALA A 167 -6.17 8.01 11.36
C ALA A 167 -6.31 6.78 12.27
N LEU A 168 -5.25 5.97 12.42
CA LEU A 168 -5.23 4.86 13.37
C LEU A 168 -5.32 5.34 14.81
N LEU A 169 -4.54 6.35 15.19
CA LEU A 169 -4.57 6.88 16.56
C LEU A 169 -5.93 7.52 16.88
N ALA A 170 -6.49 8.29 15.95
CA ALA A 170 -7.81 8.88 16.10
C ALA A 170 -8.92 7.81 16.22
N GLU A 171 -8.83 6.71 15.45
CA GLU A 171 -9.74 5.57 15.56
C GLU A 171 -9.67 4.95 16.96
N LEU A 172 -8.46 4.71 17.49
CA LEU A 172 -8.28 4.14 18.82
C LEU A 172 -8.83 5.08 19.91
N ASP A 173 -8.61 6.38 19.78
CA ASP A 173 -9.10 7.37 20.76
C ASP A 173 -10.62 7.50 20.76
N ALA A 174 -11.24 7.42 19.58
CA ALA A 174 -12.70 7.49 19.45
C ALA A 174 -13.43 6.25 19.96
N HIS A 175 -12.71 5.14 20.16
CA HIS A 175 -13.29 3.82 20.43
C HIS A 175 -12.61 3.08 21.59
N ASP A 176 -12.13 3.81 22.61
CA ASP A 176 -11.61 3.25 23.87
C ASP A 176 -10.49 2.21 23.64
N GLY A 177 -9.57 2.50 22.71
CA GLY A 177 -8.46 1.62 22.34
C GLY A 177 -8.85 0.46 21.43
N ALA A 178 -10.06 0.46 20.86
CA ALA A 178 -10.50 -0.52 19.88
C ALA A 178 -10.49 0.04 18.45
N THR A 179 -10.50 -0.85 17.46
CA THR A 179 -10.79 -0.49 16.06
C THR A 179 -12.18 -0.98 15.67
N THR A 180 -12.83 -0.29 14.75
CA THR A 180 -14.11 -0.72 14.18
C THR A 180 -13.92 -1.66 12.98
N PHE A 181 -14.92 -2.49 12.70
CA PHE A 181 -14.94 -3.35 11.53
C PHE A 181 -14.85 -2.54 10.23
N ALA A 182 -15.55 -1.41 10.16
CA ALA A 182 -15.52 -0.51 9.01
C ALA A 182 -14.11 0.03 8.74
N PHE A 183 -13.40 0.45 9.79
CA PHE A 183 -12.02 0.93 9.69
C PHE A 183 -11.08 -0.17 9.22
N ARG A 184 -11.12 -1.35 9.85
CA ARG A 184 -10.28 -2.50 9.44
C ARG A 184 -10.54 -2.95 8.00
N ARG A 185 -11.81 -2.95 7.56
CA ARG A 185 -12.18 -3.30 6.17
C ARG A 185 -11.62 -2.29 5.16
N ARG A 186 -11.63 -0.99 5.47
CA ARG A 186 -11.01 0.05 4.64
C ARG A 186 -9.50 -0.15 4.52
N LEU A 187 -8.84 -0.46 5.65
CA LEU A 187 -7.42 -0.76 5.70
C LEU A 187 -7.05 -2.02 4.90
N ALA A 188 -7.85 -3.09 5.00
CA ALA A 188 -7.66 -4.30 4.22
C ALA A 188 -7.74 -4.06 2.71
N ALA A 189 -8.69 -3.23 2.27
CA ALA A 189 -8.78 -2.82 0.87
C ALA A 189 -7.53 -2.04 0.42
N LYS A 190 -6.94 -1.21 1.29
CA LYS A 190 -5.67 -0.52 1.00
C LYS A 190 -4.49 -1.50 0.95
N ALA A 191 -4.41 -2.45 1.87
CA ALA A 191 -3.35 -3.46 1.91
C ALA A 191 -3.33 -4.33 0.65
N PHE A 192 -4.49 -4.83 0.19
CA PHE A 192 -4.54 -5.62 -1.05
C PHE A 192 -4.22 -4.79 -2.31
N ARG A 193 -4.57 -3.50 -2.35
CA ARG A 193 -4.10 -2.60 -3.43
C ARG A 193 -2.58 -2.46 -3.40
N ARG A 194 -1.97 -2.34 -2.23
CA ARG A 194 -0.51 -2.22 -2.11
C ARG A 194 0.19 -3.49 -2.60
N THR A 195 -0.25 -4.68 -2.20
CA THR A 195 0.34 -5.94 -2.67
C THR A 195 0.11 -6.16 -4.16
N ALA A 196 -1.07 -5.82 -4.69
CA ALA A 196 -1.32 -5.92 -6.13
C ALA A 196 -0.41 -4.99 -6.94
N SER A 197 -0.20 -3.75 -6.47
CA SER A 197 0.74 -2.81 -7.10
C SER A 197 2.17 -3.31 -7.06
N TYR A 198 2.59 -3.87 -5.92
CA TYR A 198 3.94 -4.39 -5.72
C TYR A 198 4.24 -5.58 -6.65
N ASP A 199 3.34 -6.56 -6.70
CA ASP A 199 3.50 -7.72 -7.58
C ASP A 199 3.43 -7.32 -9.06
N SER A 200 2.64 -6.30 -9.43
CA SER A 200 2.61 -5.76 -10.80
C SER A 200 3.95 -5.13 -11.19
N ALA A 201 4.62 -4.44 -10.26
CA ALA A 201 5.93 -3.86 -10.51
C ALA A 201 7.02 -4.93 -10.69
N ILE A 202 6.99 -5.98 -9.86
CA ILE A 202 7.90 -7.14 -10.00
C ILE A 202 7.67 -7.86 -11.32
N ALA A 203 6.40 -8.12 -11.68
CA ALA A 203 6.06 -8.78 -12.93
C ALA A 203 6.51 -7.97 -14.16
N ARG A 204 6.30 -6.64 -14.14
CA ARG A 204 6.79 -5.74 -15.20
C ARG A 204 8.31 -5.80 -15.32
N TRP A 205 9.03 -5.73 -14.21
CA TRP A 205 10.49 -5.81 -14.20
C TRP A 205 11.00 -7.14 -14.79
N PHE A 206 10.44 -8.28 -14.39
CA PHE A 206 10.83 -9.57 -14.97
C PHE A 206 10.50 -9.69 -16.47
N ALA A 207 9.39 -9.10 -16.94
CA ALA A 207 9.08 -9.06 -18.37
C ALA A 207 10.14 -8.28 -19.15
N GLU A 208 10.62 -7.15 -18.62
CA GLU A 208 11.72 -6.37 -19.19
C GLU A 208 13.03 -7.16 -19.21
N GLU A 209 13.38 -7.85 -18.11
CA GLU A 209 14.61 -8.66 -18.01
C GLU A 209 14.67 -9.80 -19.03
N VAL A 210 13.53 -10.41 -19.37
CA VAL A 210 13.46 -11.48 -20.37
C VAL A 210 13.17 -10.96 -21.79
N GLY A 211 13.03 -9.65 -21.97
CA GLY A 211 12.73 -9.02 -23.27
C GLY A 211 11.32 -9.28 -23.79
N GLU A 212 10.34 -9.53 -22.91
CA GLU A 212 8.94 -9.76 -23.27
C GLU A 212 8.16 -8.43 -23.33
N GLU A 213 8.09 -7.82 -24.51
CA GLU A 213 7.42 -6.52 -24.70
C GLU A 213 5.89 -6.58 -24.57
N MET A 214 5.28 -7.71 -24.96
CA MET A 214 3.84 -7.93 -24.96
C MET A 214 3.50 -9.20 -24.19
N PRO A 215 3.51 -9.15 -22.85
CA PRO A 215 3.35 -10.35 -22.05
C PRO A 215 1.95 -10.97 -22.20
N GLU A 216 1.87 -12.30 -22.07
CA GLU A 216 0.59 -13.02 -22.09
C GLU A 216 -0.41 -12.42 -21.08
N ARG A 217 0.10 -11.91 -19.96
CA ARG A 217 -0.68 -11.20 -18.95
C ARG A 217 -0.11 -9.82 -18.66
N LEU A 218 -0.78 -8.79 -19.15
CA LEU A 218 -0.49 -7.41 -18.80
C LEU A 218 -1.12 -7.05 -17.44
N THR A 219 -0.29 -6.60 -16.49
CA THR A 219 -0.75 -6.04 -15.20
C THR A 219 -0.37 -4.57 -15.13
N LEU A 220 -1.36 -3.71 -14.86
CA LEU A 220 -1.16 -2.27 -14.78
C LEU A 220 -1.62 -1.77 -13.41
N SER A 221 -0.76 -1.02 -12.73
CA SER A 221 -1.08 -0.36 -11.46
C SER A 221 -0.89 1.14 -11.60
N PHE A 222 -1.93 1.90 -11.24
CA PHE A 222 -1.91 3.35 -11.30
C PHE A 222 -2.28 3.96 -9.94
N SER A 223 -1.64 5.07 -9.61
CA SER A 223 -1.95 5.87 -8.42
C SER A 223 -2.91 7.01 -8.77
N CYS A 224 -3.95 7.18 -7.96
CA CYS A 224 -4.88 8.30 -8.13
C CYS A 224 -4.17 9.61 -7.78
N ALA A 225 -4.07 10.53 -8.74
CA ALA A 225 -3.49 11.86 -8.56
C ALA A 225 -4.55 12.93 -8.21
N GLY A 226 -5.83 12.63 -8.42
CA GLY A 226 -6.92 13.53 -8.06
C GLY A 226 -8.25 13.12 -8.67
N ARG A 227 -9.36 13.43 -8.00
CA ARG A 227 -10.69 13.33 -8.61
C ARG A 227 -10.91 14.59 -9.44
N LEU A 228 -11.50 14.43 -10.63
CA LEU A 228 -11.85 15.56 -11.48
C LEU A 228 -13.29 15.98 -11.22
N ARG A 229 -13.60 17.25 -11.49
CA ARG A 229 -14.94 17.82 -11.29
C ARG A 229 -16.05 17.02 -11.98
N TYR A 230 -15.79 16.54 -13.18
CA TYR A 230 -16.61 15.64 -13.98
C TYR A 230 -15.76 15.03 -15.10
N GLY A 231 -16.30 14.07 -15.85
CA GLY A 231 -15.66 13.48 -17.03
C GLY A 231 -15.70 14.39 -18.25
N GLU A 232 -15.91 13.83 -19.43
CA GLU A 232 -16.07 14.63 -20.65
C GLU A 232 -17.32 15.53 -20.59
N ASN A 233 -18.37 15.04 -19.93
CA ASN A 233 -19.64 15.73 -19.71
C ASN A 233 -20.01 15.83 -18.21
N PRO A 234 -20.80 16.83 -17.78
CA PRO A 234 -21.09 17.09 -16.36
C PRO A 234 -21.72 15.95 -15.56
N HIS A 235 -22.43 15.03 -16.22
CA HIS A 235 -23.09 13.89 -15.56
C HIS A 235 -22.14 12.70 -15.32
N GLN A 236 -20.92 12.76 -15.86
CA GLN A 236 -19.92 11.70 -15.75
C GLN A 236 -18.95 11.98 -14.60
N ARG A 237 -18.53 10.93 -13.89
CA ARG A 237 -17.47 11.02 -12.86
C ARG A 237 -16.11 10.72 -13.50
N ALA A 238 -15.06 11.40 -13.06
CA ALA A 238 -13.70 11.11 -13.51
C ALA A 238 -12.66 11.32 -12.40
N ALA A 239 -11.49 10.72 -12.61
CA ALA A 239 -10.30 10.90 -11.79
C ALA A 239 -9.06 10.71 -12.66
N LEU A 240 -7.99 11.43 -12.31
CA LEU A 240 -6.69 11.29 -12.93
C LEU A 240 -5.90 10.20 -12.20
N TYR A 241 -5.37 9.26 -12.98
CA TYR A 241 -4.51 8.18 -12.50
C TYR A 241 -3.16 8.27 -13.23
N LEU A 242 -2.07 8.07 -12.49
CA LEU A 242 -0.70 8.14 -12.99
C LEU A 242 0.01 6.81 -12.76
N ASP A 243 0.75 6.34 -13.75
CA ASP A 243 1.63 5.18 -13.60
C ASP A 243 2.81 5.61 -12.70
N PRO A 244 3.03 5.01 -11.52
CA PRO A 244 4.13 5.39 -10.65
C PRO A 244 5.51 5.12 -11.26
N ALA A 245 5.64 4.22 -12.24
CA ALA A 245 6.89 3.92 -12.93
C ALA A 245 7.17 4.90 -14.07
N ASP A 246 6.13 5.48 -14.68
CA ASP A 246 6.31 6.43 -15.77
C ASP A 246 6.82 7.78 -15.25
N ARG A 247 7.98 8.22 -15.73
CA ARG A 247 8.62 9.49 -15.38
C ARG A 247 8.64 10.49 -16.53
N ARG A 248 8.04 10.16 -17.67
CA ARG A 248 8.02 11.05 -18.83
C ARG A 248 7.32 12.37 -18.49
N PRO A 249 7.85 13.52 -18.95
CA PRO A 249 7.14 14.78 -18.88
C PRO A 249 5.77 14.64 -19.55
N ALA A 250 4.71 15.02 -18.85
CA ALA A 250 3.35 14.97 -19.36
C ALA A 250 2.50 16.05 -18.66
N PRO A 251 1.49 16.63 -19.34
CA PRO A 251 0.58 17.58 -18.72
C PRO A 251 -0.12 17.04 -17.47
N ALA A 252 -0.38 15.73 -17.42
CA ALA A 252 -0.91 15.03 -16.26
C ALA A 252 -0.01 15.13 -15.00
N ARG A 253 1.28 15.47 -15.16
CA ARG A 253 2.25 15.68 -14.08
C ARG A 253 2.68 17.14 -13.92
N ALA A 254 2.10 18.04 -14.71
CA ALA A 254 2.50 19.44 -14.69
C ALA A 254 2.05 20.14 -13.40
N ARG A 255 2.89 21.07 -12.91
CA ARG A 255 2.50 21.96 -11.81
C ARG A 255 1.62 23.08 -12.37
N GLN A 256 0.36 23.10 -11.97
CA GLN A 256 -0.54 24.21 -12.29
C GLN A 256 -0.13 25.46 -11.50
N LEU A 257 0.24 26.55 -12.19
CA LEU A 257 0.68 27.80 -11.56
C LEU A 257 -0.47 28.77 -11.25
N GLN A 258 -1.54 28.72 -12.05
CA GLN A 258 -2.69 29.61 -11.92
C GLN A 258 -3.95 28.99 -12.54
N GLY A 259 -5.10 29.64 -12.34
CA GLY A 259 -6.39 29.25 -12.91
C GLY A 259 -7.19 28.30 -12.02
N LYS A 260 -8.40 27.97 -12.46
CA LYS A 260 -9.27 26.99 -11.81
C LYS A 260 -8.75 25.56 -12.02
N GLU A 261 -9.20 24.62 -11.21
CA GLU A 261 -8.94 23.19 -11.39
C GLU A 261 -9.20 22.73 -12.83
N LEU A 262 -8.29 21.91 -13.38
CA LEU A 262 -8.40 21.37 -14.73
C LEU A 262 -9.55 20.37 -14.83
N SER A 263 -10.32 20.46 -15.92
CA SER A 263 -11.32 19.44 -16.27
C SER A 263 -10.69 18.26 -17.02
N TYR A 264 -11.45 17.18 -17.20
CA TYR A 264 -11.06 16.05 -18.06
C TYR A 264 -10.66 16.52 -19.46
N ASN A 265 -11.48 17.37 -20.10
CA ASN A 265 -11.21 17.87 -21.45
C ASN A 265 -9.98 18.78 -21.48
N ASN A 266 -9.69 19.53 -20.40
CA ASN A 266 -8.46 20.33 -20.36
C ASN A 266 -7.22 19.46 -20.32
N LEU A 267 -7.24 18.36 -19.56
CA LEU A 267 -6.13 17.41 -19.54
C LEU A 267 -5.96 16.72 -20.89
N ASN A 268 -7.06 16.32 -21.54
CA ASN A 268 -7.03 15.70 -22.87
C ASN A 268 -6.48 16.67 -23.94
N ASP A 269 -6.97 17.91 -23.98
CA ASP A 269 -6.49 18.93 -24.92
C ASP A 269 -5.02 19.31 -24.64
N ALA A 270 -4.63 19.38 -23.36
CA ALA A 270 -3.26 19.68 -22.98
C ALA A 270 -2.30 18.54 -23.40
N ASP A 271 -2.69 17.28 -23.21
CA ASP A 271 -1.90 16.13 -23.64
C ASP A 271 -1.73 16.10 -25.15
N ALA A 272 -2.81 16.27 -25.92
CA ALA A 272 -2.74 16.38 -27.37
C ALA A 272 -1.85 17.55 -27.83
N ALA A 273 -1.93 18.71 -27.17
CA ALA A 273 -1.08 19.87 -27.47
C ALA A 273 0.38 19.57 -27.18
N PHE A 274 0.66 18.90 -26.06
CA PHE A 274 2.00 18.55 -25.61
C PHE A 274 2.66 17.51 -26.51
N GLN A 275 1.92 16.49 -26.95
CA GLN A 275 2.43 15.49 -27.88
C GLN A 275 2.76 16.14 -29.24
N LEU A 276 1.83 16.92 -29.80
CA LEU A 276 2.03 17.59 -31.09
C LEU A 276 3.23 18.56 -31.05
N ILE A 277 3.35 19.38 -30.02
CA ILE A 277 4.48 20.33 -29.94
C ILE A 277 5.82 19.63 -29.72
N SER A 278 5.82 18.44 -29.10
CA SER A 278 7.03 17.65 -28.88
C SER A 278 7.64 17.12 -30.18
N GLU A 279 6.86 16.96 -31.25
CA GLU A 279 7.38 16.61 -32.59
C GLU A 279 8.29 17.69 -33.19
N PHE A 280 8.17 18.93 -32.72
CA PHE A 280 9.00 20.07 -33.15
C PHE A 280 10.19 20.32 -32.20
N ALA A 281 10.49 19.38 -31.31
CA ALA A 281 11.62 19.51 -30.38
C ALA A 281 12.95 19.70 -31.16
N GLY A 282 13.70 20.74 -30.80
CA GLY A 282 14.96 21.11 -31.45
C GLY A 282 14.83 21.96 -32.72
N ALA A 283 13.60 22.24 -33.16
CA ALA A 283 13.35 23.14 -34.28
C ALA A 283 13.18 24.61 -33.81
N ALA A 284 12.90 25.53 -34.73
CA ALA A 284 12.59 26.93 -34.38
C ALA A 284 11.34 27.00 -33.48
N PRO A 285 11.17 28.06 -32.67
CA PRO A 285 10.04 28.18 -31.75
C PRO A 285 8.69 27.93 -32.42
N THR A 286 7.95 26.94 -31.92
CA THR A 286 6.67 26.51 -32.49
C THR A 286 5.55 26.70 -31.48
N VAL A 287 4.34 26.96 -31.95
CA VAL A 287 3.11 27.03 -31.16
C VAL A 287 2.05 26.14 -31.79
N ALA A 288 1.40 25.32 -30.95
CA ALA A 288 0.24 24.52 -31.34
C ALA A 288 -0.97 24.93 -30.50
N ILE A 289 -2.14 25.07 -31.14
CA ILE A 289 -3.41 25.39 -30.51
C ILE A 289 -4.37 24.23 -30.73
N ILE A 290 -4.83 23.62 -29.64
CA ILE A 290 -5.73 22.47 -29.65
C ILE A 290 -7.11 22.87 -29.13
N LYS A 291 -8.16 22.26 -29.70
CA LYS A 291 -9.52 22.30 -29.18
C LYS A 291 -10.22 20.97 -29.45
N HIS A 292 -10.82 20.36 -28.43
CA HIS A 292 -11.49 19.06 -28.55
C HIS A 292 -10.58 17.99 -29.17
N ALA A 293 -9.34 17.90 -28.69
CA ALA A 293 -8.26 17.05 -29.17
C ALA A 293 -7.84 17.26 -30.64
N ASN A 294 -8.34 18.31 -31.31
CA ASN A 294 -8.02 18.61 -32.70
C ASN A 294 -7.15 19.87 -32.82
N PRO A 295 -6.14 19.88 -33.71
CA PRO A 295 -5.34 21.07 -33.96
C PRO A 295 -6.18 22.12 -34.69
N CYS A 296 -6.34 23.28 -34.06
CA CYS A 296 -6.89 24.47 -34.68
C CYS A 296 -5.83 25.18 -35.54
N GLY A 297 -4.56 25.08 -35.15
CA GLY A 297 -3.44 25.64 -35.89
C GLY A 297 -2.10 25.29 -35.25
N VAL A 298 -1.07 25.20 -36.10
CA VAL A 298 0.33 25.03 -35.72
C VAL A 298 1.15 26.02 -36.53
N ALA A 299 2.06 26.75 -35.88
CA ALA A 299 2.93 27.71 -36.54
C ALA A 299 4.34 27.64 -35.94
N GLN A 300 5.34 27.77 -36.79
CA GLN A 300 6.74 27.82 -36.43
C GLN A 300 7.31 29.19 -36.81
N ALA A 301 8.15 29.77 -35.95
CA ALA A 301 8.83 31.02 -36.24
C ALA A 301 9.84 30.83 -37.39
N ASP A 302 9.91 31.83 -38.25
CA ASP A 302 10.87 31.92 -39.36
C ASP A 302 12.33 32.13 -38.87
#